data_AF-A0A6L9STM4-F1
#
_entry.id   AF-A0A6L9STM4-F1
#
_cell.length_a   1.000
_cell.length_b   1.000
_cell.length_c   1.000
_cell.angle_alpha   90.00
_cell.angle_beta   90.00
_cell.angle_gamma   90.00
#
_symmetry.space_group_name_H-M   'P 1'
#
loop_
_entity.id
_entity.type
_entity.pdbx_description
1 polymer ?
#
loop_
_entity_poly.entity_id
_entity_poly.type
_entity_poly.pdbx_seq_one_letter_code
_entity_poly.pdbx_strand_id
1 'polypeptide(L)'
;MITAKDVMDMVERVDARLFPLCDYENFEPYQGVYRLGDSGYVTEEQYMAAFDGEPYWAETAYMVEGNGVEASRIAEILNTEDLAGLSEFLDEMFDTDNADYVFYTEATEEGTV
;
A
#
# COMPACT_ATOMS: atom_id res chain seq x y z
N MET A 1 2.90 21.04 6.85
CA MET A 1 4.09 20.30 6.40
C MET A 1 3.98 18.92 7.01
N ILE A 2 3.94 17.90 6.17
CA ILE A 2 3.88 16.49 6.57
C ILE A 2 5.26 16.11 7.10
N THR A 3 5.32 15.32 8.17
CA THR A 3 6.57 14.83 8.76
C THR A 3 6.71 13.33 8.56
N ALA A 4 7.93 12.80 8.71
CA ALA A 4 8.15 11.35 8.73
C ALA A 4 7.28 10.66 9.81
N LYS A 5 7.03 11.32 10.94
CA LYS A 5 6.15 10.81 11.98
C LYS A 5 4.70 10.72 11.52
N ASP A 6 4.19 11.69 10.75
CA ASP A 6 2.82 11.64 10.24
C ASP A 6 2.61 10.45 9.28
N VAL A 7 3.63 10.13 8.47
CA VAL A 7 3.64 8.95 7.59
C VAL A 7 3.68 7.66 8.41
N MET A 8 4.61 7.54 9.37
CA MET A 8 4.69 6.34 10.22
C MET A 8 3.41 6.12 11.04
N ASP A 9 2.87 7.17 11.65
CA ASP A 9 1.63 7.08 12.42
C ASP A 9 0.44 6.67 11.51
N MET A 10 0.45 7.06 10.23
CA MET A 10 -0.53 6.60 9.23
C MET A 10 -0.35 5.11 8.92
N VAL A 11 0.88 4.67 8.63
CA VAL A 11 1.20 3.26 8.37
C VAL A 11 0.74 2.37 9.53
N GLU A 12 1.07 2.74 10.78
CA GLU A 12 0.66 1.99 11.97
C GLU A 12 -0.87 1.85 12.09
N ARG A 13 -1.64 2.89 11.72
CA ARG A 13 -3.11 2.82 11.76
C ARG A 13 -3.69 1.94 10.66
N VAL A 14 -3.11 1.97 9.47
CA VAL A 14 -3.53 1.16 8.33
C VAL A 14 -3.18 -0.31 8.57
N ASP A 15 -1.97 -0.60 9.04
CA ASP A 15 -1.54 -1.95 9.44
C ASP A 15 -2.46 -2.56 10.50
N ALA A 16 -2.85 -1.78 11.50
CA ALA A 16 -3.77 -2.23 12.55
C ALA A 16 -5.17 -2.62 12.00
N ARG A 17 -5.56 -2.09 10.83
CA ARG A 17 -6.81 -2.44 10.12
C ARG A 17 -6.61 -3.62 9.18
N LEU A 18 -5.48 -3.68 8.47
CA LEU A 18 -5.22 -4.67 7.43
C LEU A 18 -4.71 -6.02 7.95
N PHE A 19 -3.72 -6.02 8.86
CA PHE A 19 -3.06 -7.26 9.28
C PHE A 19 -3.98 -8.32 9.89
N PRO A 20 -5.04 -7.96 10.65
CA PRO A 20 -6.01 -8.95 11.12
C PRO A 20 -6.85 -9.60 10.01
N LEU A 21 -6.87 -9.02 8.80
CA LEU A 21 -7.66 -9.46 7.65
C LEU A 21 -6.84 -10.27 6.63
N CYS A 22 -5.51 -10.33 6.81
CA CYS A 22 -4.64 -11.03 5.87
C CYS A 22 -4.99 -12.52 5.77
N ASP A 23 -5.07 -13.01 4.54
CA ASP A 23 -5.22 -14.40 4.17
C ASP A 23 -4.24 -14.75 3.03
N TYR A 24 -4.03 -16.03 2.77
CA TYR A 24 -3.21 -16.52 1.65
C TYR A 24 -4.02 -17.30 0.61
N GLU A 25 -5.26 -17.66 0.92
CA GLU A 25 -6.07 -18.54 0.08
C GLU A 25 -7.58 -18.26 0.23
N ASN A 26 -8.40 -18.92 -0.60
CA ASN A 26 -9.86 -18.83 -0.62
C ASN A 26 -10.41 -17.49 -1.12
N PHE A 27 -9.69 -16.81 -2.01
CA PHE A 27 -10.22 -15.68 -2.75
C PHE A 27 -11.20 -16.13 -3.83
N GLU A 28 -12.10 -15.25 -4.25
CA GLU A 28 -12.93 -15.53 -5.43
C GLU A 28 -12.03 -15.60 -6.69
N PRO A 29 -12.37 -16.43 -7.70
CA PRO A 29 -11.61 -16.48 -8.94
C PRO A 29 -11.45 -15.10 -9.57
N TYR A 30 -10.20 -14.71 -9.90
CA TYR A 30 -9.87 -13.39 -10.45
C TYR A 30 -10.22 -12.20 -9.53
N GLN A 31 -10.35 -12.42 -8.23
CA GLN A 31 -10.57 -11.34 -7.28
C GLN A 31 -9.33 -10.43 -7.18
N GLY A 32 -9.56 -9.12 -7.24
CA GLY A 32 -8.54 -8.13 -6.94
C GLY A 32 -8.10 -8.20 -5.48
N VAL A 33 -6.78 -8.31 -5.26
CA VAL A 33 -6.16 -8.45 -3.94
C VAL A 33 -4.90 -7.60 -3.86
N TYR A 34 -4.52 -7.23 -2.64
CA TYR A 34 -3.25 -6.56 -2.37
C TYR A 34 -2.37 -7.48 -1.54
N ARG A 35 -1.13 -7.68 -2.00
CA ARG A 35 -0.09 -8.31 -1.18
C ARG A 35 0.40 -7.30 -0.16
N LEU A 36 0.57 -7.74 1.09
CA LEU A 36 1.08 -6.93 2.21
C LEU A 36 2.38 -7.55 2.76
N GLY A 37 3.37 -7.70 1.89
CA GLY A 37 4.66 -8.29 2.22
C GLY A 37 4.56 -9.76 2.60
N ASP A 38 5.19 -10.11 3.72
CA ASP A 38 5.12 -11.45 4.30
C ASP A 38 3.85 -11.68 5.14
N SER A 39 3.03 -10.65 5.39
CA SER A 39 1.83 -10.76 6.21
C SER A 39 0.68 -11.48 5.50
N GLY A 40 0.70 -11.56 4.16
CA GLY A 40 -0.35 -12.18 3.35
C GLY A 40 -1.02 -11.18 2.41
N TYR A 41 -2.28 -11.46 2.08
CA TYR A 41 -3.07 -10.73 1.10
C TYR A 41 -4.41 -10.28 1.70
N VAL A 42 -4.92 -9.17 1.23
CA VAL A 42 -6.27 -8.67 1.55
C VAL A 42 -7.04 -8.43 0.26
N THR A 43 -8.37 -8.47 0.30
CA THR A 43 -9.18 -8.10 -0.87
C THR A 43 -9.04 -6.61 -1.17
N GLU A 44 -9.25 -6.21 -2.42
CA GLU A 44 -9.30 -4.79 -2.80
C GLU A 44 -10.32 -4.00 -1.96
N GLU A 45 -11.48 -4.58 -1.65
CA GLU A 45 -12.48 -3.95 -0.77
C GLU A 45 -11.92 -3.69 0.65
N GLN A 46 -11.26 -4.68 1.24
CA GLN A 46 -10.64 -4.56 2.56
C GLN A 46 -9.49 -3.54 2.54
N TYR A 47 -8.69 -3.54 1.48
CA TYR A 47 -7.60 -2.59 1.29
C TYR A 47 -8.13 -1.16 1.25
N MET A 48 -9.11 -0.87 0.39
CA MET A 48 -9.70 0.46 0.25
C MET A 48 -10.38 0.92 1.55
N ALA A 49 -11.11 0.03 2.23
CA ALA A 49 -11.77 0.34 3.50
C ALA A 49 -10.77 0.70 4.62
N ALA A 50 -9.53 0.20 4.57
CA ALA A 50 -8.52 0.55 5.57
C ALA A 50 -8.09 2.03 5.50
N PHE A 51 -8.30 2.70 4.36
CA PHE A 51 -7.98 4.13 4.19
C PHE A 51 -9.15 5.06 4.49
N ASP A 52 -10.31 4.54 4.88
CA ASP A 52 -11.45 5.37 5.28
C ASP A 52 -11.06 6.32 6.42
N GLY A 53 -11.21 7.62 6.15
CA GLY A 53 -10.87 8.70 7.08
C GLY A 53 -9.37 9.02 7.19
N GLU A 54 -8.50 8.33 6.45
CA GLU A 54 -7.09 8.69 6.34
C GLU A 54 -6.88 9.87 5.37
N PRO A 55 -5.72 10.55 5.43
CA PRO A 55 -5.39 11.61 4.48
C PRO A 55 -5.40 11.13 3.03
N TYR A 56 -5.70 12.03 2.08
CA TYR A 56 -5.79 11.72 0.65
C TYR A 56 -4.52 11.10 0.03
N TRP A 57 -3.35 11.27 0.67
CA TRP A 57 -2.08 10.70 0.22
C TRP A 57 -1.76 9.32 0.83
N ALA A 58 -2.60 8.84 1.76
CA ALA A 58 -2.28 7.69 2.60
C ALA A 58 -2.09 6.40 1.80
N GLU A 59 -2.96 6.14 0.83
CA GLU A 59 -2.92 4.91 0.01
C GLU A 59 -1.59 4.79 -0.76
N THR A 60 -1.23 5.83 -1.53
CA THR A 60 0.03 5.84 -2.29
C THR A 60 1.24 5.81 -1.36
N ALA A 61 1.21 6.57 -0.25
CA ALA A 61 2.30 6.57 0.72
C ALA A 61 2.50 5.21 1.39
N TYR A 62 1.41 4.50 1.69
CA TYR A 62 1.46 3.18 2.27
C TYR A 62 2.13 2.18 1.32
N MET A 63 1.78 2.20 0.04
CA MET A 63 2.42 1.34 -0.95
C MET A 63 3.91 1.69 -1.15
N VAL A 64 4.26 2.98 -1.21
CA VAL A 64 5.65 3.42 -1.35
C VAL A 64 6.48 3.02 -0.13
N GLU A 65 5.97 3.23 1.09
CA GLU A 65 6.64 2.84 2.34
C GLU A 65 6.79 1.33 2.45
N GLY A 66 5.73 0.58 2.15
CA GLY A 66 5.71 -0.88 2.18
C GLY A 66 6.69 -1.52 1.20
N ASN A 67 7.12 -0.79 0.17
CA ASN A 67 8.17 -1.20 -0.76
C ASN A 67 9.56 -0.63 -0.40
N GLY A 68 9.78 -0.25 0.85
CA GLY A 68 11.11 -0.01 1.44
C GLY A 68 11.59 1.44 1.38
N VAL A 69 10.71 2.39 1.08
CA VAL A 69 11.07 3.81 0.99
C VAL A 69 10.87 4.48 2.34
N GLU A 70 11.90 5.17 2.84
CA GLU A 70 11.84 5.79 4.15
C GLU A 70 10.73 6.87 4.25
N ALA A 71 10.00 6.88 5.36
CA ALA A 71 8.98 7.88 5.68
C ALA A 71 9.48 9.34 5.58
N SER A 72 10.78 9.57 5.82
CA SER A 72 11.45 10.87 5.65
C SER A 72 11.41 11.35 4.19
N ARG A 73 11.67 10.44 3.25
CA ARG A 73 11.66 10.70 1.80
C ARG A 73 10.24 10.88 1.29
N ILE A 74 9.30 10.07 1.76
CA ILE A 74 7.88 10.21 1.43
C ILE A 74 7.35 11.58 1.87
N ALA A 75 7.65 11.98 3.11
CA ALA A 75 7.28 13.30 3.63
C ALA A 75 7.94 14.44 2.82
N GLU A 76 9.19 14.28 2.38
CA GLU A 76 9.84 15.26 1.49
C GLU A 76 9.05 15.45 0.19
N ILE A 77 8.78 14.36 -0.53
CA ILE A 77 8.03 14.38 -1.81
C ILE A 77 6.66 15.02 -1.62
N LEU A 78 5.90 14.61 -0.60
CA LEU A 78 4.57 15.16 -0.32
C LEU A 78 4.59 16.66 0.00
N ASN A 79 5.69 17.19 0.55
CA ASN A 79 5.81 18.62 0.82
C ASN A 79 6.29 19.43 -0.40
N THR A 80 6.98 18.82 -1.36
CA THR A 80 7.55 19.50 -2.54
C THR A 80 6.65 19.38 -3.77
N GLU A 81 6.12 18.18 -4.00
CA GLU A 81 5.46 17.76 -5.23
C GLU A 81 4.05 17.18 -4.98
N ASP A 82 3.64 17.13 -3.70
CA ASP A 82 2.34 16.62 -3.26
C ASP A 82 2.12 15.16 -3.72
N LEU A 83 0.86 14.72 -3.75
CA LEU A 83 0.49 13.37 -4.21
C LEU A 83 0.96 13.09 -5.65
N ALA A 84 1.00 14.09 -6.53
CA ALA A 84 1.41 13.89 -7.92
C ALA A 84 2.86 13.37 -8.02
N GLY A 85 3.79 13.95 -7.26
CA GLY A 85 5.17 13.47 -7.21
C GLY A 85 5.29 12.10 -6.56
N LEU A 86 4.44 11.79 -5.57
CA LEU A 86 4.45 10.47 -4.93
C LEU A 86 3.91 9.38 -5.86
N SER A 87 2.89 9.69 -6.67
CA SER A 87 2.38 8.78 -7.70
C SER A 87 3.41 8.54 -8.81
N GLU A 88 4.06 9.59 -9.32
CA GLU A 88 5.14 9.44 -10.32
C GLU A 88 6.30 8.59 -9.77
N PHE A 89 6.66 8.78 -8.51
CA PHE A 89 7.68 7.99 -7.84
C PHE A 89 7.28 6.51 -7.69
N LEU A 90 6.02 6.23 -7.35
CA LEU A 90 5.50 4.86 -7.27
C LEU A 90 5.47 4.19 -8.65
N ASP A 91 5.06 4.92 -9.69
CA ASP A 91 5.08 4.42 -11.07
C ASP A 91 6.51 4.05 -11.50
N GLU A 92 7.52 4.88 -11.17
CA GLU A 92 8.93 4.56 -11.41
C GLU A 92 9.37 3.29 -10.66
N MET A 93 8.89 3.07 -9.43
CA MET A 93 9.18 1.84 -8.68
C MET A 93 8.62 0.60 -9.38
N PHE A 94 7.42 0.68 -9.97
CA PHE A 94 6.87 -0.41 -10.78
C PHE A 94 7.66 -0.61 -12.07
N ASP A 95 8.00 0.46 -12.79
CA ASP A 95 8.75 0.40 -14.05
C ASP A 95 10.18 -0.16 -13.87
N THR A 96 10.70 -0.12 -12.65
CA THR A 96 12.07 -0.56 -12.30
C THR A 96 12.11 -1.84 -11.44
N ASP A 97 11.00 -2.57 -11.34
CA ASP A 97 10.87 -3.82 -10.56
C ASP A 97 11.28 -3.65 -9.07
N ASN A 98 10.94 -2.51 -8.45
CA ASN A 98 11.22 -2.20 -7.04
C ASN A 98 9.94 -2.19 -6.16
N ALA A 99 8.79 -2.60 -6.70
CA ALA A 99 7.48 -2.59 -6.02
C ALA A 99 6.94 -4.02 -5.76
N ASP A 100 7.78 -4.89 -5.17
CA ASP A 100 7.53 -6.33 -5.06
C ASP A 100 6.95 -6.80 -3.71
N TYR A 101 6.74 -5.89 -2.76
CA TYR A 101 6.35 -6.23 -1.39
C TYR A 101 4.91 -5.84 -1.08
N VAL A 102 4.51 -4.61 -1.42
CA VAL A 102 3.13 -4.14 -1.31
C VAL A 102 2.61 -3.74 -2.69
N PHE A 103 1.69 -4.51 -3.26
CA PHE A 103 1.19 -4.26 -4.61
C PHE A 103 -0.18 -4.91 -4.85
N TYR A 104 -0.90 -4.39 -5.84
CA TYR A 104 -2.14 -4.98 -6.36
C TYR A 104 -1.85 -6.17 -7.29
N THR A 105 -2.61 -7.24 -7.16
CA THR A 105 -2.63 -8.36 -8.11
C THR A 105 -4.01 -9.00 -8.13
N GLU A 106 -4.18 -10.07 -8.90
CA GLU A 106 -5.43 -10.82 -8.98
C GLU A 106 -5.20 -12.28 -8.57
N ALA A 107 -6.17 -12.83 -7.85
CA ALA A 107 -6.20 -14.26 -7.58
C ALA A 107 -6.32 -15.05 -8.90
N THR A 108 -5.82 -16.28 -8.91
CA THR A 108 -5.96 -17.21 -10.03
C THR A 108 -7.41 -17.67 -10.20
N GLU A 109 -7.68 -18.46 -11.24
CA GLU A 109 -9.00 -19.09 -11.45
C GLU A 109 -9.42 -20.04 -10.32
N GLU A 110 -8.46 -20.49 -9.50
CA GLU A 110 -8.69 -21.38 -8.35
C GLU A 110 -8.82 -20.62 -7.02
N GLY A 111 -8.72 -19.27 -7.03
CA GLY A 111 -8.82 -18.47 -5.81
C GLY A 111 -7.54 -18.43 -4.96
N THR A 112 -6.39 -18.73 -5.58
CA THR A 112 -5.04 -18.68 -4.97
C THR A 112 -4.23 -17.50 -5.52
N VAL A 113 -3.07 -17.19 -4.92
CA VAL A 113 -2.21 -16.04 -5.26
C VAL A 113 -0.74 -16.43 -5.40
#